data_AF-A0A6N8CQW6-F1
#
_entry.id   AF-A0A6N8CQW6-F1
#
_cell.length_a   1.000
_cell.length_b   1.000
_cell.length_c   1.000
_cell.angle_alpha   90.00
_cell.angle_beta   90.00
_cell.angle_gamma   90.00
#
_symmetry.space_group_name_H-M   'P 1'
#
loop_
_entity.id
_entity.type
_entity.pdbx_description
1 polymer ?
#
loop_
_entity_poly.entity_id
_entity_poly.type
_entity_poly.pdbx_seq_one_letter_code
_entity_poly.pdbx_strand_id
1 'polypeptide(L)'
;MLKIGRNDLCPCGSGKKYKKCCMDKDKQLNVKETLRNPFNHLLTYEGVNELSTAEIIHQLWRFGIPFKQETFLKDVEKFYSAEDLSENWFHQYSVTAKGRDEDFPWLAASILWERLAPSKKLSMEQMNDLIDSGIEYADQNDSISACDTWLKVWKAIKDRIEPKFQNLDYLDKHYKGSFFIRDFCQDLEAELHNAGLNDPVYFEKRINYCREFCNYFPKESELIIHNMRRAIADSYAKLDQYGKAESGFEKLVQDFPDNPWGYIGWGDLFFFEHKKDYHKAQELYEKGLAIAKDQMDIEAIKERLEDLKEGL
;
A
#
# COMPACT_ATOMS: atom_id res chain seq x y z
N MET A 1 -5.42 30.23 -21.26
CA MET A 1 -5.92 31.12 -22.35
C MET A 1 -7.10 31.93 -21.83
N LEU A 2 -7.15 33.24 -22.11
CA LEU A 2 -8.29 34.10 -21.74
C LEU A 2 -9.55 33.64 -22.50
N LYS A 3 -10.64 33.33 -21.78
CA LYS A 3 -11.92 32.96 -22.40
C LYS A 3 -12.55 34.21 -23.03
N ILE A 4 -12.57 34.26 -24.37
CA ILE A 4 -13.24 35.32 -25.14
C ILE A 4 -14.75 35.12 -25.07
N GLY A 5 -15.48 36.13 -24.61
CA GLY A 5 -16.93 36.11 -24.54
C GLY A 5 -17.58 36.13 -25.91
N ARG A 6 -18.73 35.45 -26.06
CA ARG A 6 -19.48 35.34 -27.33
C ARG A 6 -19.79 36.69 -28.00
N ASN A 7 -20.00 37.72 -27.19
CA ASN A 7 -20.39 39.06 -27.65
C ASN A 7 -19.21 40.03 -27.77
N ASP A 8 -18.00 39.60 -27.41
CA ASP A 8 -16.79 40.43 -27.43
C ASP A 8 -16.36 40.69 -28.87
N LEU A 9 -15.55 41.73 -29.08
CA LEU A 9 -14.95 41.99 -30.39
C LEU A 9 -14.00 40.86 -30.76
N CYS A 10 -14.11 40.41 -32.01
CA CYS A 10 -13.33 39.28 -32.51
C CYS A 10 -11.84 39.65 -32.59
N PRO A 11 -10.93 38.83 -32.03
CA PRO A 11 -9.49 39.14 -31.94
C PRO A 11 -8.78 39.18 -33.31
N CYS A 12 -9.43 38.71 -34.38
CA CYS A 12 -8.88 38.77 -35.74
C CYS A 12 -8.88 40.18 -36.37
N GLY A 13 -9.30 41.21 -35.63
CA GLY A 13 -9.30 42.60 -36.10
C GLY A 13 -10.45 42.95 -37.07
N SER A 14 -11.45 42.08 -37.23
CA SER A 14 -12.55 42.29 -38.18
C SER A 14 -13.58 43.34 -37.75
N GLY A 15 -13.52 43.84 -36.50
CA GLY A 15 -14.50 44.74 -35.91
C GLY A 15 -15.87 44.12 -35.61
N LYS A 16 -16.07 42.82 -35.89
CA LYS A 16 -17.34 42.09 -35.64
C LYS A 16 -17.33 41.41 -34.26
N LYS A 17 -18.51 41.14 -33.70
CA LYS A 17 -18.66 40.28 -32.50
C LYS A 17 -18.15 38.87 -32.79
N TYR A 18 -17.45 38.24 -31.83
CA TYR A 18 -16.81 36.93 -31.98
C TYR A 18 -17.77 35.85 -32.51
N LYS A 19 -19.00 35.77 -31.97
CA LYS A 19 -20.05 34.85 -32.43
C LYS A 19 -20.48 35.01 -33.90
N LYS A 20 -20.22 36.16 -34.53
CA LYS A 20 -20.55 36.45 -35.94
C LYS A 20 -19.31 36.44 -36.85
N CYS A 21 -18.16 36.00 -36.34
CA CYS A 21 -16.90 36.02 -37.07
C CYS A 21 -16.13 34.70 -36.91
N CYS A 22 -15.09 34.63 -36.08
CA CYS A 22 -14.24 33.45 -35.99
C CYS A 22 -14.86 32.30 -35.18
N MET A 23 -15.88 32.53 -34.36
CA MET A 23 -16.44 31.47 -33.48
C MET A 23 -16.80 30.18 -34.23
N ASP A 24 -17.46 30.27 -35.39
CA ASP A 24 -17.84 29.05 -36.13
C ASP A 24 -16.65 28.42 -36.86
N LYS A 25 -15.64 29.21 -37.23
CA LYS A 25 -14.38 28.70 -37.79
C LYS A 25 -13.54 28.00 -36.72
N ASP A 26 -13.47 28.58 -35.53
CA ASP A 26 -12.76 28.03 -34.38
C ASP A 26 -13.46 26.76 -33.87
N LYS A 27 -14.80 26.72 -33.90
CA LYS A 27 -15.56 25.48 -33.69
C LYS A 27 -15.24 24.42 -34.73
N GLN A 28 -15.17 24.78 -36.01
CA GLN A 28 -14.81 23.83 -37.08
C GLN A 28 -13.36 23.36 -36.98
N LEU A 29 -12.43 24.22 -36.54
CA LEU A 29 -11.04 23.86 -36.28
C LEU A 29 -10.94 22.91 -35.08
N ASN A 30 -11.62 23.20 -33.97
CA ASN A 30 -11.72 22.29 -32.82
C ASN A 30 -12.32 20.95 -33.23
N VAL A 31 -13.43 20.94 -33.99
CA VAL A 31 -14.02 19.69 -34.52
C VAL A 31 -13.03 18.94 -35.41
N LYS A 32 -12.24 19.64 -36.25
CA LYS A 32 -11.19 19.01 -37.06
C LYS A 32 -10.00 18.51 -36.22
N GLU A 33 -9.66 19.14 -35.10
CA GLU A 33 -8.68 18.62 -34.14
C GLU A 33 -9.19 17.37 -33.42
N THR A 34 -10.45 17.38 -32.96
CA THR A 34 -11.11 16.21 -32.37
C THR A 34 -11.25 15.06 -33.38
N LEU A 35 -11.50 15.36 -34.66
CA LEU A 35 -11.54 14.36 -35.74
C LEU A 35 -10.15 13.89 -36.18
N ARG A 36 -9.09 14.68 -35.97
CA ARG A 36 -7.69 14.30 -36.26
C ARG A 36 -7.09 13.44 -35.15
N ASN A 37 -7.53 13.61 -33.91
CA ASN A 37 -7.17 12.75 -32.78
C ASN A 37 -8.43 12.42 -31.95
N PRO A 38 -9.15 11.33 -32.30
CA PRO A 38 -10.37 10.90 -31.59
C PRO A 38 -10.14 10.60 -30.10
N PHE A 39 -8.88 10.45 -29.69
CA PHE A 39 -8.46 10.10 -28.33
C PHE A 39 -8.50 11.27 -27.35
N ASN A 40 -8.71 12.50 -27.79
CA ASN A 40 -8.74 13.66 -26.89
C ASN A 40 -9.88 13.63 -25.85
N HIS A 41 -10.90 12.81 -26.03
CA HIS A 41 -11.95 12.60 -25.00
C HIS A 41 -11.75 11.32 -24.17
N LEU A 42 -10.77 10.48 -24.51
CA LEU A 42 -10.52 9.14 -23.97
C LEU A 42 -9.24 9.03 -23.13
N LEU A 43 -8.50 10.14 -22.93
CA LEU A 43 -7.30 10.22 -22.09
C LEU A 43 -7.67 10.20 -20.59
N THR A 44 -8.20 9.07 -20.19
CA THR A 44 -8.54 8.64 -18.83
C THR A 44 -8.13 7.18 -18.74
N TYR A 45 -7.89 6.65 -17.54
CA TYR A 45 -7.58 5.25 -17.37
C TYR A 45 -8.63 4.34 -18.01
N GLU A 46 -9.93 4.56 -17.75
CA GLU A 46 -11.03 3.74 -18.27
C GLU A 46 -11.07 3.78 -19.81
N GLY A 47 -11.01 4.99 -20.38
CA GLY A 47 -11.04 5.19 -21.83
C GLY A 47 -9.87 4.53 -22.58
N VAL A 48 -8.66 4.52 -21.99
CA VAL A 48 -7.52 3.78 -22.58
C VAL A 48 -7.68 2.28 -22.32
N ASN A 49 -8.25 1.87 -21.20
CA ASN A 49 -8.48 0.46 -20.86
C ASN A 49 -9.56 -0.20 -21.75
N GLU A 50 -10.43 0.56 -22.39
CA GLU A 50 -11.34 0.04 -23.43
C GLU A 50 -10.59 -0.43 -24.69
N LEU A 51 -9.38 0.07 -24.95
CA LEU A 51 -8.57 -0.35 -26.08
C LEU A 51 -8.00 -1.76 -25.87
N SER A 52 -7.90 -2.53 -26.95
CA SER A 52 -7.16 -3.78 -26.94
C SER A 52 -5.66 -3.52 -26.72
N THR A 53 -4.96 -4.53 -26.20
CA THR A 53 -3.50 -4.46 -26.01
C THR A 53 -2.76 -4.08 -27.29
N ALA A 54 -3.23 -4.56 -28.44
CA ALA A 54 -2.63 -4.24 -29.75
C ALA A 54 -2.83 -2.78 -30.15
N GLU A 55 -3.99 -2.19 -29.85
CA GLU A 55 -4.29 -0.78 -30.11
C GLU A 55 -3.46 0.16 -29.25
N ILE A 56 -3.30 -0.17 -27.96
CA ILE A 56 -2.43 0.59 -27.04
C ILE A 56 -0.99 0.58 -27.56
N ILE A 57 -0.47 -0.61 -27.91
CA ILE A 57 0.88 -0.77 -28.48
C ILE A 57 1.04 0.01 -29.80
N HIS A 58 0.03 -0.04 -30.67
CA HIS A 58 0.06 0.70 -31.93
C HIS A 58 0.10 2.21 -31.69
N GLN A 59 -0.65 2.71 -30.71
CA GLN A 59 -0.66 4.13 -30.37
C GLN A 59 0.67 4.58 -29.73
N LEU A 60 1.29 3.76 -28.87
CA LEU A 60 2.66 4.00 -28.38
C LEU A 60 3.65 4.13 -29.55
N TRP A 61 3.57 3.22 -30.53
CA TRP A 61 4.43 3.27 -31.72
C TRP A 61 4.23 4.56 -32.53
N ARG A 62 2.98 5.03 -32.68
CA ARG A 62 2.68 6.32 -33.34
C ARG A 62 3.28 7.51 -32.61
N PHE A 63 3.39 7.44 -31.28
CA PHE A 63 4.10 8.43 -30.47
C PHE A 63 5.62 8.29 -30.49
N GLY A 64 6.17 7.36 -31.25
CA GLY A 64 7.62 7.14 -31.34
C GLY A 64 8.18 6.23 -30.25
N ILE A 65 7.32 5.51 -29.51
CA ILE A 65 7.72 4.58 -28.45
C ILE A 65 7.65 3.15 -29.02
N PRO A 66 8.77 2.53 -29.42
CA PRO A 66 8.76 1.15 -29.86
C PRO A 66 8.44 0.22 -28.69
N PHE A 67 7.54 -0.74 -28.89
CA PHE A 67 7.14 -1.69 -27.85
C PHE A 67 7.50 -3.12 -28.23
N LYS A 68 8.18 -3.81 -27.31
CA LYS A 68 8.39 -5.26 -27.35
C LYS A 68 8.10 -5.82 -25.97
N GLN A 69 7.21 -6.80 -25.89
CA GLN A 69 6.79 -7.39 -24.62
C GLN A 69 7.98 -7.90 -23.78
N GLU A 70 8.97 -8.54 -24.40
CA GLU A 70 10.17 -9.01 -23.69
C GLU A 70 10.99 -7.88 -23.06
N THR A 71 11.03 -6.70 -23.68
CA THR A 71 11.73 -5.53 -23.14
C THR A 71 10.90 -4.89 -22.03
N PHE A 72 9.59 -4.73 -22.27
CA PHE A 72 8.65 -4.23 -21.27
C PHE A 72 8.68 -5.06 -19.98
N LEU A 73 8.68 -6.39 -20.10
CA LEU A 73 8.75 -7.27 -18.93
C LEU A 73 10.08 -7.14 -18.16
N LYS A 74 11.19 -6.80 -18.83
CA LYS A 74 12.45 -6.47 -18.14
C LYS A 74 12.40 -5.09 -17.47
N ASP A 75 11.68 -4.14 -18.06
CA ASP A 75 11.48 -2.82 -17.47
C ASP A 75 10.58 -2.91 -16.22
N VAL A 76 9.55 -3.75 -16.23
CA VAL A 76 8.70 -4.05 -15.04
C VAL A 76 9.51 -4.57 -13.85
N GLU A 77 10.56 -5.36 -14.12
CA GLU A 77 11.49 -5.84 -13.08
C GLU A 77 12.34 -4.72 -12.48
N LYS A 78 12.62 -3.67 -13.26
CA LYS A 78 13.52 -2.58 -12.91
C LYS A 78 12.80 -1.40 -12.24
N PHE A 79 11.67 -1.00 -12.81
CA PHE A 79 10.90 0.16 -12.36
C PHE A 79 9.86 -0.26 -11.31
N TYR A 80 9.48 0.70 -10.46
CA TYR A 80 8.49 0.48 -9.42
C TYR A 80 7.11 0.98 -9.82
N SER A 81 7.03 2.06 -10.60
CA SER A 81 5.78 2.68 -11.05
C SER A 81 5.67 2.69 -12.58
N ALA A 82 4.44 2.78 -13.07
CA ALA A 82 4.18 3.02 -14.49
C ALA A 82 4.64 4.43 -14.90
N GLU A 83 4.59 5.38 -13.97
CA GLU A 83 5.16 6.74 -14.13
C GLU A 83 6.65 6.67 -14.46
N ASP A 84 7.47 6.06 -13.61
CA ASP A 84 8.93 5.95 -13.81
C ASP A 84 9.27 5.25 -15.13
N LEU A 85 8.51 4.21 -15.47
CA LEU A 85 8.69 3.45 -16.71
C LEU A 85 8.40 4.34 -17.93
N SER A 86 7.30 5.09 -17.89
CA SER A 86 6.90 5.99 -18.97
C SER A 86 7.85 7.18 -19.12
N GLU A 87 8.32 7.77 -18.02
CA GLU A 87 9.36 8.82 -18.03
C GLU A 87 10.66 8.31 -18.67
N ASN A 88 11.04 7.07 -18.36
CA ASN A 88 12.17 6.43 -19.03
C ASN A 88 11.94 6.29 -20.56
N TRP A 89 10.71 6.10 -21.05
CA TRP A 89 10.44 6.16 -22.49
C TRP A 89 10.67 7.55 -23.09
N PHE A 90 10.27 8.62 -22.40
CA PHE A 90 10.55 10.00 -22.82
C PHE A 90 12.05 10.31 -22.85
N HIS A 91 12.84 9.71 -21.94
CA HIS A 91 14.29 9.85 -21.95
C HIS A 91 14.99 9.05 -23.06
N GLN A 92 14.49 7.86 -23.38
CA GLN A 92 15.14 6.95 -24.33
C GLN A 92 14.76 7.21 -25.79
N TYR A 93 13.54 7.70 -26.05
CA TYR A 93 12.98 7.81 -27.39
C TYR A 93 12.64 9.24 -27.76
N SER A 94 12.56 9.50 -29.06
CA SER A 94 12.04 10.77 -29.58
C SER A 94 10.51 10.77 -29.55
N VAL A 95 9.94 10.91 -28.35
CA VAL A 95 8.49 10.85 -28.13
C VAL A 95 7.81 12.10 -28.71
N THR A 96 6.75 11.89 -29.50
CA THR A 96 6.03 12.97 -30.21
C THR A 96 4.73 13.40 -29.53
N ALA A 97 4.28 12.67 -28.51
CA ALA A 97 3.16 13.06 -27.64
C ALA A 97 3.44 14.44 -27.01
N LYS A 98 2.44 15.33 -27.05
CA LYS A 98 2.57 16.71 -26.54
C LYS A 98 1.29 17.19 -25.86
N GLY A 99 1.43 18.01 -24.83
CA GLY A 99 0.31 18.56 -24.10
C GLY A 99 -0.52 17.43 -23.48
N ARG A 100 -1.82 17.36 -23.78
CA ARG A 100 -2.68 16.32 -23.19
C ARG A 100 -2.34 14.89 -23.63
N ASP A 101 -1.72 14.73 -24.80
CA ASP A 101 -1.30 13.40 -25.27
C ASP A 101 -0.15 12.82 -24.42
N GLU A 102 0.55 13.62 -23.62
CA GLU A 102 1.64 13.18 -22.73
C GLU A 102 1.16 12.24 -21.62
N ASP A 103 -0.14 12.24 -21.30
CA ASP A 103 -0.73 11.31 -20.34
C ASP A 103 -0.86 9.89 -20.93
N PHE A 104 -0.92 9.76 -22.27
CA PHE A 104 -1.16 8.45 -22.90
C PHE A 104 -0.05 7.43 -22.62
N PRO A 105 1.26 7.74 -22.76
CA PRO A 105 2.32 6.80 -22.41
C PRO A 105 2.23 6.27 -20.98
N TRP A 106 1.94 7.12 -20.00
CA TRP A 106 1.75 6.69 -18.62
C TRP A 106 0.55 5.75 -18.47
N LEU A 107 -0.63 6.14 -18.97
CA LEU A 107 -1.83 5.30 -18.94
C LEU A 107 -1.60 3.94 -19.64
N ALA A 108 -0.93 3.97 -20.78
CA ALA A 108 -0.55 2.77 -21.52
C ALA A 108 0.41 1.89 -20.72
N ALA A 109 1.41 2.47 -20.03
CA ALA A 109 2.31 1.74 -19.17
C ALA A 109 1.53 1.03 -18.05
N SER A 110 0.64 1.73 -17.34
CA SER A 110 -0.18 1.16 -16.26
C SER A 110 -1.02 -0.03 -16.75
N ILE A 111 -1.79 0.17 -17.83
CA ILE A 111 -2.70 -0.84 -18.36
C ILE A 111 -1.94 -2.05 -18.94
N LEU A 112 -0.83 -1.81 -19.64
CA LEU A 112 -0.01 -2.92 -20.17
C LEU A 112 0.68 -3.68 -19.04
N TRP A 113 1.04 -3.00 -17.94
CA TRP A 113 1.59 -3.65 -16.76
C TRP A 113 0.59 -4.65 -16.18
N GLU A 114 -0.64 -4.21 -15.95
CA GLU A 114 -1.73 -5.07 -15.45
C GLU A 114 -2.01 -6.27 -16.35
N ARG A 115 -2.00 -6.07 -17.67
CA ARG A 115 -2.38 -7.11 -18.64
C ARG A 115 -1.26 -8.11 -18.93
N LEU A 116 0.00 -7.67 -18.88
CA LEU A 116 1.13 -8.44 -19.40
C LEU A 116 2.09 -8.90 -18.31
N ALA A 117 2.21 -8.17 -17.19
CA ALA A 117 3.12 -8.54 -16.13
C ALA A 117 2.65 -9.81 -15.40
N PRO A 118 3.57 -10.62 -14.86
CA PRO A 118 3.20 -11.70 -13.94
C PRO A 118 2.39 -11.16 -12.76
N SER A 119 1.38 -11.91 -12.29
CA SER A 119 0.45 -11.45 -11.24
C SER A 119 1.08 -11.02 -9.91
N LYS A 120 2.33 -11.42 -9.64
CA LYS A 120 3.09 -11.00 -8.45
C LYS A 120 3.91 -9.72 -8.65
N LYS A 121 4.04 -9.23 -9.89
CA LYS A 121 4.84 -8.06 -10.29
C LYS A 121 3.93 -6.84 -10.42
N LEU A 122 3.40 -6.39 -9.29
CA LEU A 122 2.53 -5.22 -9.26
C LEU A 122 3.37 -3.94 -9.42
N SER A 123 2.81 -2.96 -10.13
CA SER A 123 3.30 -1.58 -10.08
C SER A 123 2.92 -0.92 -8.74
N MET A 124 3.56 0.19 -8.44
CA MET A 124 3.28 1.00 -7.26
C MET A 124 1.83 1.49 -7.24
N GLU A 125 1.31 1.92 -8.38
CA GLU A 125 -0.08 2.34 -8.54
C GLU A 125 -1.04 1.19 -8.21
N GLN A 126 -0.79 -0.01 -8.76
CA GLN A 126 -1.60 -1.19 -8.45
C GLN A 126 -1.54 -1.57 -6.96
N MET A 127 -0.37 -1.43 -6.33
CA MET A 127 -0.24 -1.68 -4.89
C MET A 127 -1.03 -0.64 -4.09
N ASN A 128 -0.98 0.63 -4.49
CA ASN A 128 -1.72 1.72 -3.86
C ASN A 128 -3.22 1.49 -3.92
N ASP A 129 -3.75 1.16 -5.11
CA ASP A 129 -5.18 0.88 -5.30
C ASP A 129 -5.67 -0.29 -4.44
N LEU A 130 -4.82 -1.33 -4.28
CA LEU A 130 -5.12 -2.45 -3.39
C LEU A 130 -5.03 -2.07 -1.91
N ILE A 131 -4.12 -1.16 -1.54
CA ILE A 131 -4.06 -0.63 -0.17
C ILE A 131 -5.34 0.13 0.14
N ASP A 132 -5.74 1.07 -0.73
CA ASP A 132 -6.95 1.88 -0.58
C ASP A 132 -8.20 0.99 -0.52
N SER A 133 -8.29 -0.01 -1.41
CA SER A 133 -9.39 -1.00 -1.37
C SER A 133 -9.44 -1.76 -0.04
N GLY A 134 -8.28 -2.12 0.53
CA GLY A 134 -8.23 -2.79 1.83
C GLY A 134 -8.64 -1.87 2.99
N ILE A 135 -8.32 -0.58 2.93
CA ILE A 135 -8.81 0.43 3.88
C ILE A 135 -10.34 0.51 3.79
N GLU A 136 -10.90 0.56 2.58
CA GLU A 136 -12.36 0.59 2.40
C GLU A 136 -13.06 -0.64 2.99
N TYR A 137 -12.46 -1.83 2.86
CA TYR A 137 -12.96 -3.04 3.51
C TYR A 137 -12.87 -2.96 5.04
N ALA A 138 -11.74 -2.50 5.59
CA ALA A 138 -11.53 -2.35 7.02
C ALA A 138 -12.52 -1.35 7.64
N ASP A 139 -12.77 -0.21 6.97
CA ASP A 139 -13.76 0.79 7.37
C ASP A 139 -15.20 0.22 7.42
N GLN A 140 -15.46 -0.81 6.61
CA GLN A 140 -16.72 -1.54 6.58
C GLN A 140 -16.76 -2.72 7.58
N ASN A 141 -15.73 -2.89 8.42
CA ASN A 141 -15.50 -4.03 9.32
C ASN A 141 -15.39 -5.38 8.59
N ASP A 142 -14.97 -5.39 7.32
CA ASP A 142 -14.65 -6.59 6.56
C ASP A 142 -13.14 -6.88 6.59
N SER A 143 -12.65 -7.25 7.77
CA SER A 143 -11.23 -7.52 8.02
C SER A 143 -10.67 -8.66 7.16
N ILE A 144 -11.51 -9.63 6.79
CA ILE A 144 -11.12 -10.79 5.96
C ILE A 144 -10.78 -10.30 4.55
N SER A 145 -11.67 -9.53 3.93
CA SER A 145 -11.42 -8.96 2.59
C SER A 145 -10.27 -7.96 2.58
N ALA A 146 -10.13 -7.16 3.64
CA ALA A 146 -8.99 -6.25 3.84
C ALA A 146 -7.66 -7.03 3.83
N CYS A 147 -7.55 -8.04 4.70
CA CYS A 147 -6.36 -8.88 4.81
C CYS A 147 -6.02 -9.63 3.53
N ASP A 148 -7.00 -10.26 2.88
CA ASP A 148 -6.76 -10.99 1.62
C ASP A 148 -6.33 -10.07 0.48
N THR A 149 -6.74 -8.80 0.52
CA THR A 149 -6.30 -7.77 -0.42
C THR A 149 -4.86 -7.33 -0.12
N TRP A 150 -4.57 -6.94 1.13
CA TRP A 150 -3.24 -6.49 1.54
C TRP A 150 -2.18 -7.59 1.51
N LEU A 151 -2.53 -8.86 1.70
CA LEU A 151 -1.59 -9.97 1.51
C LEU A 151 -1.10 -10.13 0.06
N LYS A 152 -1.88 -9.65 -0.93
CA LYS A 152 -1.40 -9.55 -2.33
C LYS A 152 -0.32 -8.49 -2.46
N VAL A 153 -0.51 -7.34 -1.80
CA VAL A 153 0.47 -6.25 -1.74
C VAL A 153 1.74 -6.73 -1.04
N TRP A 154 1.63 -7.42 0.10
CA TRP A 154 2.79 -8.02 0.78
C TRP A 154 3.56 -9.00 -0.12
N LYS A 155 2.86 -9.85 -0.86
CA LYS A 155 3.50 -10.77 -1.83
C LYS A 155 4.27 -10.03 -2.92
N ALA A 156 3.76 -8.89 -3.37
CA ALA A 156 4.42 -8.07 -4.37
C ALA A 156 5.61 -7.28 -3.79
N ILE A 157 5.50 -6.79 -2.54
CA ILE A 157 6.62 -6.19 -1.80
C ILE A 157 7.76 -7.19 -1.62
N LYS A 158 7.47 -8.43 -1.23
CA LYS A 158 8.49 -9.49 -1.04
C LYS A 158 9.37 -9.71 -2.25
N ASP A 159 8.81 -9.52 -3.44
CA ASP A 159 9.49 -9.71 -4.71
C ASP A 159 10.40 -8.51 -5.08
N ARG A 160 10.25 -7.37 -4.38
CA ARG A 160 11.15 -6.20 -4.40
C ARG A 160 12.19 -6.20 -3.26
N ILE A 161 12.18 -7.20 -2.38
CA ILE A 161 13.12 -7.25 -1.26
C ILE A 161 14.53 -7.59 -1.76
N GLU A 162 15.49 -6.72 -1.44
CA GLU A 162 16.91 -6.97 -1.70
C GLU A 162 17.60 -7.36 -0.38
N PRO A 163 18.11 -8.60 -0.22
CA PRO A 163 18.60 -9.12 1.07
C PRO A 163 19.74 -8.32 1.74
N LYS A 164 20.41 -7.43 1.00
CA LYS A 164 21.47 -6.55 1.52
C LYS A 164 20.91 -5.43 2.40
N PHE A 165 19.65 -5.05 2.21
CA PHE A 165 18.97 -4.06 3.04
C PHE A 165 18.13 -4.79 4.10
N GLN A 166 18.36 -4.45 5.36
CA GLN A 166 17.83 -5.19 6.51
C GLN A 166 16.78 -4.39 7.30
N ASN A 167 16.29 -3.30 6.72
CA ASN A 167 15.21 -2.44 7.23
C ASN A 167 14.43 -1.86 6.04
N LEU A 168 13.32 -1.17 6.32
CA LEU A 168 12.42 -0.65 5.29
C LEU A 168 12.89 0.66 4.63
N ASP A 169 13.92 1.32 5.13
CA ASP A 169 14.32 2.69 4.71
C ASP A 169 14.50 2.83 3.18
N TYR A 170 15.04 1.81 2.52
CA TYR A 170 15.24 1.83 1.08
C TYR A 170 13.93 1.65 0.30
N LEU A 171 13.01 0.81 0.79
CA LEU A 171 11.68 0.66 0.20
C LEU A 171 10.86 1.92 0.45
N ASP A 172 10.89 2.47 1.66
CA ASP A 172 10.26 3.77 1.99
C ASP A 172 10.68 4.85 0.98
N LYS A 173 11.97 4.88 0.60
CA LYS A 173 12.46 5.80 -0.42
C LYS A 173 11.89 5.52 -1.82
N HIS A 174 11.75 4.26 -2.20
CA HIS A 174 11.20 3.86 -3.50
C HIS A 174 9.69 4.11 -3.61
N TYR A 175 8.92 3.89 -2.54
CA TYR A 175 7.47 4.06 -2.50
C TYR A 175 7.01 5.47 -2.09
N LYS A 176 7.98 6.37 -1.84
CA LYS A 176 7.71 7.74 -1.40
C LYS A 176 6.77 8.47 -2.38
N GLY A 177 5.68 8.99 -1.85
CA GLY A 177 4.69 9.75 -2.61
C GLY A 177 3.49 8.92 -3.07
N SER A 178 3.54 7.60 -2.92
CA SER A 178 2.38 6.72 -3.09
C SER A 178 1.84 6.29 -1.73
N PHE A 179 2.54 5.41 -1.02
CA PHE A 179 2.14 4.96 0.32
C PHE A 179 3.36 4.75 1.23
N PHE A 180 3.12 4.77 2.54
CA PHE A 180 4.15 4.52 3.54
C PHE A 180 4.24 3.03 3.84
N ILE A 181 5.30 2.36 3.36
CA ILE A 181 5.42 0.90 3.47
C ILE A 181 5.48 0.43 4.92
N ARG A 182 6.05 1.25 5.80
CA ARG A 182 6.17 0.98 7.23
C ARG A 182 4.83 1.03 7.95
N ASP A 183 3.96 1.95 7.57
CA ASP A 183 2.61 2.06 8.11
C ASP A 183 1.79 0.88 7.62
N PHE A 184 1.80 0.62 6.30
CA PHE A 184 1.15 -0.54 5.70
C PHE A 184 1.53 -1.88 6.36
N CYS A 185 2.81 -2.10 6.69
CA CYS A 185 3.23 -3.34 7.34
C CYS A 185 2.63 -3.51 8.74
N GLN A 186 2.51 -2.42 9.50
CA GLN A 186 1.90 -2.46 10.83
C GLN A 186 0.37 -2.58 10.74
N ASP A 187 -0.25 -1.90 9.78
CA ASP A 187 -1.70 -1.99 9.54
C ASP A 187 -2.09 -3.42 9.13
N LEU A 188 -1.32 -4.06 8.26
CA LEU A 188 -1.55 -5.46 7.89
C LEU A 188 -1.40 -6.40 9.08
N GLU A 189 -0.41 -6.17 9.95
CA GLU A 189 -0.25 -6.96 11.18
C GLU A 189 -1.48 -6.86 12.10
N ALA A 190 -1.95 -5.64 12.33
CA ALA A 190 -3.10 -5.35 13.18
C ALA A 190 -4.39 -5.91 12.57
N GLU A 191 -4.59 -5.73 11.26
CA GLU A 191 -5.81 -6.20 10.60
C GLU A 191 -5.88 -7.72 10.51
N LEU A 192 -4.73 -8.40 10.40
CA LEU A 192 -4.67 -9.87 10.52
C LEU A 192 -5.12 -10.36 11.91
N HIS A 193 -4.91 -9.57 12.97
CA HIS A 193 -5.49 -9.86 14.28
C HIS A 193 -7.00 -9.73 14.24
N ASN A 194 -7.53 -8.62 13.71
CA ASN A 194 -8.97 -8.36 13.62
C ASN A 194 -9.69 -9.46 12.82
N ALA A 195 -9.14 -9.87 11.68
CA ALA A 195 -9.65 -10.99 10.90
C ALA A 195 -9.59 -12.32 11.68
N GLY A 196 -8.52 -12.53 12.47
CA GLY A 196 -8.32 -13.69 13.33
C GLY A 196 -9.42 -13.89 14.37
N LEU A 197 -9.97 -12.80 14.91
CA LEU A 197 -11.06 -12.85 15.89
C LEU A 197 -12.34 -13.48 15.30
N ASN A 198 -12.54 -13.38 13.98
CA ASN A 198 -13.67 -13.97 13.27
C ASN A 198 -13.33 -15.34 12.66
N ASP A 199 -12.14 -15.48 12.09
CA ASP A 199 -11.65 -16.72 11.48
C ASP A 199 -10.20 -17.01 11.92
N PRO A 200 -9.99 -18.01 12.81
CA PRO A 200 -8.69 -18.33 13.38
C PRO A 200 -7.57 -18.61 12.35
N VAL A 201 -7.89 -18.96 11.09
CA VAL A 201 -6.86 -19.13 10.05
C VAL A 201 -6.03 -17.85 9.84
N TYR A 202 -6.59 -16.68 10.14
CA TYR A 202 -5.89 -15.41 10.03
C TYR A 202 -4.84 -15.20 11.12
N PHE A 203 -4.94 -15.87 12.27
CA PHE A 203 -3.83 -15.92 13.23
C PHE A 203 -2.64 -16.71 12.67
N GLU A 204 -2.87 -17.77 11.90
CA GLU A 204 -1.78 -18.47 11.21
C GLU A 204 -1.14 -17.58 10.13
N LYS A 205 -1.97 -16.84 9.37
CA LYS A 205 -1.49 -15.84 8.41
C LYS A 205 -0.66 -14.74 9.11
N ARG A 206 -1.12 -14.21 10.25
CA ARG A 206 -0.39 -13.22 11.08
C ARG A 206 0.96 -13.74 11.54
N ILE A 207 1.02 -14.97 12.05
CA ILE A 207 2.27 -15.61 12.46
C ILE A 207 3.24 -15.72 11.30
N ASN A 208 2.78 -16.19 10.14
CA ASN A 208 3.63 -16.35 8.96
C ASN A 208 4.13 -14.98 8.45
N TYR A 209 3.23 -14.00 8.35
CA TYR A 209 3.55 -12.63 7.95
C TYR A 209 4.62 -12.01 8.87
N CYS A 210 4.40 -12.01 10.19
CA CYS A 210 5.31 -11.40 11.15
C CYS A 210 6.69 -12.08 11.15
N ARG A 211 6.73 -13.41 10.95
CA ARG A 211 7.99 -14.16 10.81
C ARG A 211 8.74 -13.78 9.55
N GLU A 212 8.04 -13.73 8.41
CA GLU A 212 8.63 -13.28 7.16
C GLU A 212 9.19 -11.86 7.32
N PHE A 213 8.41 -10.94 7.90
CA PHE A 213 8.83 -9.57 8.18
C PHE A 213 10.12 -9.53 8.99
N CYS A 214 10.17 -10.21 10.14
CA CYS A 214 11.36 -10.22 11.00
C CYS A 214 12.58 -10.87 10.31
N ASN A 215 12.37 -11.85 9.44
CA ASN A 215 13.44 -12.50 8.69
C ASN A 215 14.00 -11.59 7.58
N TYR A 216 13.14 -10.84 6.89
CA TYR A 216 13.57 -9.91 5.84
C TYR A 216 14.19 -8.63 6.40
N PHE A 217 13.65 -8.13 7.52
CA PHE A 217 14.03 -6.84 8.09
C PHE A 217 14.51 -6.95 9.55
N PRO A 218 15.56 -7.75 9.84
CA PRO A 218 16.00 -8.00 11.21
C PRO A 218 16.62 -6.78 11.91
N LYS A 219 16.90 -5.70 11.17
CA LYS A 219 17.42 -4.43 11.70
C LYS A 219 16.41 -3.28 11.59
N GLU A 220 15.14 -3.61 11.41
CA GLU A 220 14.09 -2.62 11.58
C GLU A 220 14.06 -2.11 13.04
N SER A 221 13.42 -0.97 13.27
CA SER A 221 13.30 -0.35 14.59
C SER A 221 12.85 -1.37 15.64
N GLU A 222 13.43 -1.23 16.84
CA GLU A 222 13.15 -2.10 17.97
C GLU A 222 11.65 -2.19 18.24
N LEU A 223 10.94 -1.07 18.17
CA LEU A 223 9.49 -1.00 18.36
C LEU A 223 8.74 -1.93 17.39
N ILE A 224 9.03 -1.86 16.10
CA ILE A 224 8.34 -2.68 15.08
C ILE A 224 8.71 -4.16 15.23
N ILE A 225 10.00 -4.47 15.42
CA ILE A 225 10.43 -5.86 15.63
C ILE A 225 9.79 -6.46 16.88
N HIS A 226 9.75 -5.69 17.97
CA HIS A 226 9.08 -6.09 19.21
C HIS A 226 7.59 -6.35 18.96
N ASN A 227 6.89 -5.44 18.29
CA ASN A 227 5.46 -5.59 18.00
C ASN A 227 5.16 -6.82 17.14
N MET A 228 5.92 -7.04 16.06
CA MET A 228 5.78 -8.22 15.20
C MET A 228 6.03 -9.53 15.97
N ARG A 229 7.01 -9.55 16.87
CA ARG A 229 7.30 -10.73 17.69
C ARG A 229 6.23 -10.98 18.77
N ARG A 230 5.71 -9.90 19.38
CA ARG A 230 4.58 -9.95 20.31
C ARG A 230 3.34 -10.50 19.62
N ALA A 231 3.05 -10.03 18.40
CA ALA A 231 1.96 -10.48 17.57
C ALA A 231 1.98 -11.99 17.28
N ILE A 232 3.17 -12.56 17.07
CA ILE A 232 3.35 -14.01 16.92
C ILE A 232 2.94 -14.75 18.20
N ALA A 233 3.41 -14.30 19.37
CA ALA A 233 3.12 -14.94 20.65
C ALA A 233 1.63 -14.85 21.01
N ASP A 234 1.03 -13.67 20.83
CA ASP A 234 -0.41 -13.44 21.00
C ASP A 234 -1.25 -14.33 20.07
N SER A 235 -0.89 -14.39 18.77
CA SER A 235 -1.59 -15.25 17.80
C SER A 235 -1.51 -16.74 18.16
N TYR A 236 -0.42 -17.19 18.80
CA TYR A 236 -0.36 -18.56 19.31
C TYR A 236 -1.33 -18.81 20.47
N ALA A 237 -1.54 -17.82 21.34
CA ALA A 237 -2.51 -17.91 22.42
C ALA A 237 -3.93 -18.06 21.86
N LYS A 238 -4.29 -17.24 20.88
CA LYS A 238 -5.59 -17.29 20.19
C LYS A 238 -5.87 -18.59 19.44
N LEU A 239 -4.82 -19.36 19.15
CA LEU A 239 -4.88 -20.70 18.55
C LEU A 239 -4.77 -21.83 19.59
N ASP A 240 -4.95 -21.54 20.88
CA ASP A 240 -4.81 -22.45 22.01
C ASP A 240 -3.42 -23.13 22.11
N GLN A 241 -2.40 -22.56 21.47
CA GLN A 241 -1.02 -23.06 21.49
C GLN A 241 -0.22 -22.38 22.61
N TYR A 242 -0.75 -22.44 23.83
CA TYR A 242 -0.24 -21.72 25.02
C TYR A 242 1.25 -21.94 25.30
N GLY A 243 1.78 -23.15 25.12
CA GLY A 243 3.20 -23.41 25.31
C GLY A 243 4.09 -22.60 24.35
N LYS A 244 3.64 -22.41 23.10
CA LYS A 244 4.37 -21.57 22.13
C LYS A 244 4.20 -20.09 22.42
N ALA A 245 3.01 -19.67 22.85
CA ALA A 245 2.76 -18.29 23.27
C ALA A 245 3.67 -17.90 24.44
N GLU A 246 3.70 -18.71 25.49
CA GLU A 246 4.52 -18.48 26.68
C GLU A 246 6.02 -18.45 26.34
N SER A 247 6.54 -19.45 25.60
CA SER A 247 7.95 -19.42 25.16
C SER A 247 8.26 -18.21 24.26
N GLY A 248 7.28 -17.75 23.47
CA GLY A 248 7.41 -16.56 22.64
C GLY A 248 7.55 -15.29 23.48
N PHE A 249 6.69 -15.10 24.48
CA PHE A 249 6.75 -13.97 25.40
C PHE A 249 7.99 -14.01 26.30
N GLU A 250 8.37 -15.18 26.80
CA GLU A 250 9.59 -15.37 27.58
C GLU A 250 10.81 -14.91 26.79
N LYS A 251 10.95 -15.36 25.54
CA LYS A 251 12.01 -14.91 24.64
C LYS A 251 11.91 -13.41 24.34
N LEU A 252 10.70 -12.86 24.19
CA LEU A 252 10.47 -11.45 23.91
C LEU A 252 11.02 -10.56 25.04
N VAL A 253 10.68 -10.86 26.30
CA VAL A 253 11.17 -10.06 27.45
C VAL A 253 12.64 -10.32 27.76
N GLN A 254 13.20 -11.47 27.36
CA GLN A 254 14.66 -11.70 27.44
C GLN A 254 15.42 -10.81 26.45
N ASP A 255 14.90 -10.66 25.23
CA ASP A 255 15.56 -9.88 24.17
C ASP A 255 15.28 -8.37 24.31
N PHE A 256 14.13 -7.98 24.89
CA PHE A 256 13.71 -6.60 25.11
C PHE A 256 13.26 -6.35 26.58
N PRO A 257 14.18 -6.47 27.55
CA PRO A 257 13.83 -6.42 28.97
C PRO A 257 13.32 -5.06 29.46
N ASP A 258 13.63 -3.98 28.72
CA ASP A 258 13.20 -2.62 29.07
C ASP A 258 11.88 -2.22 28.36
N ASN A 259 11.26 -3.13 27.60
CA ASN A 259 9.99 -2.87 26.92
C ASN A 259 8.80 -3.39 27.75
N PRO A 260 7.93 -2.51 28.29
CA PRO A 260 6.82 -2.94 29.15
C PRO A 260 5.80 -3.80 28.41
N TRP A 261 5.63 -3.64 27.10
CA TRP A 261 4.62 -4.36 26.32
C TRP A 261 4.91 -5.85 26.16
N GLY A 262 6.15 -6.28 26.35
CA GLY A 262 6.48 -7.71 26.44
C GLY A 262 5.87 -8.34 27.69
N TYR A 263 5.96 -7.65 28.83
CA TYR A 263 5.36 -8.10 30.09
C TYR A 263 3.83 -7.94 30.11
N ILE A 264 3.30 -6.86 29.55
CA ILE A 264 1.85 -6.65 29.41
C ILE A 264 1.23 -7.79 28.61
N GLY A 265 1.73 -8.04 27.38
CA GLY A 265 1.18 -9.12 26.55
C GLY A 265 1.33 -10.50 27.19
N TRP A 266 2.42 -10.72 27.93
CA TRP A 266 2.59 -11.98 28.67
C TRP A 266 1.61 -12.11 29.84
N GLY A 267 1.31 -11.03 30.55
CA GLY A 267 0.30 -11.00 31.60
C GLY A 267 -1.10 -11.26 31.02
N ASP A 268 -1.41 -10.65 29.87
CA ASP A 268 -2.69 -10.79 29.18
C ASP A 268 -2.99 -12.27 28.82
N LEU A 269 -1.95 -13.07 28.52
CA LEU A 269 -2.05 -14.53 28.34
C LEU A 269 -2.67 -15.23 29.56
N PHE A 270 -2.30 -14.82 30.78
CA PHE A 270 -2.80 -15.43 32.01
C PHE A 270 -4.07 -14.78 32.52
N PHE A 271 -4.39 -13.56 32.07
CA PHE A 271 -5.60 -12.86 32.49
C PHE A 271 -6.83 -13.24 31.66
N PHE A 272 -6.70 -13.23 30.33
CA PHE A 272 -7.83 -13.36 29.42
C PHE A 272 -8.08 -14.78 28.92
N GLU A 273 -7.05 -15.63 28.85
CA GLU A 273 -7.16 -16.92 28.14
C GLU A 273 -7.60 -18.10 29.03
N HIS A 274 -7.78 -19.28 28.42
CA HIS A 274 -8.54 -20.41 28.95
C HIS A 274 -7.99 -21.05 30.26
N LYS A 275 -6.76 -20.72 30.66
CA LYS A 275 -6.08 -21.21 31.89
C LYS A 275 -5.62 -20.04 32.77
N LYS A 276 -6.59 -19.30 33.29
CA LYS A 276 -6.35 -18.07 34.04
C LYS A 276 -5.47 -18.31 35.27
N ASP A 277 -4.40 -17.51 35.38
CA ASP A 277 -3.51 -17.45 36.53
C ASP A 277 -3.31 -15.98 36.90
N TYR A 278 -4.24 -15.45 37.68
CA TYR A 278 -4.28 -14.04 38.05
C TYR A 278 -3.08 -13.60 38.89
N HIS A 279 -2.51 -14.51 39.68
CA HIS A 279 -1.29 -14.21 40.42
C HIS A 279 -0.11 -13.99 39.47
N LYS A 280 0.05 -14.88 38.48
CA LYS A 280 1.10 -14.72 37.46
C LYS A 280 0.87 -13.52 36.56
N ALA A 281 -0.38 -13.23 36.18
CA ALA A 281 -0.73 -12.02 35.45
C ALA A 281 -0.32 -10.77 36.24
N GLN A 282 -0.69 -10.68 37.52
CA GLN A 282 -0.31 -9.58 38.41
C GLN A 282 1.21 -9.42 38.50
N GLU A 283 1.97 -10.51 38.71
CA GLU A 283 3.43 -10.45 38.79
C GLU A 283 4.06 -9.88 37.51
N LEU A 284 3.54 -10.26 36.34
CA LEU A 284 4.01 -9.77 35.05
C LEU A 284 3.67 -8.29 34.84
N TYR A 285 2.45 -7.87 35.18
CA TYR A 285 2.06 -6.47 35.12
C TYR A 285 2.88 -5.60 36.06
N GLU A 286 3.15 -6.04 37.28
CA GLU A 286 4.02 -5.33 38.24
C GLU A 286 5.46 -5.21 37.72
N LYS A 287 6.01 -6.24 37.06
CA LYS A 287 7.31 -6.16 36.37
C LYS A 287 7.30 -5.12 35.26
N GLY A 288 6.27 -5.12 34.41
CA GLY A 288 6.09 -4.11 33.37
C GLY A 288 6.00 -2.69 33.94
N LEU A 289 5.26 -2.52 35.05
CA LEU A 289 5.08 -1.22 35.71
C LEU A 289 6.39 -0.67 36.26
N ALA A 290 7.27 -1.54 36.76
CA ALA A 290 8.56 -1.14 37.33
C ALA A 290 9.52 -0.56 36.28
N ILE A 291 9.35 -0.89 34.99
CA ILE A 291 10.22 -0.43 33.91
C ILE A 291 9.56 0.61 32.99
N ALA A 292 8.23 0.73 33.02
CA ALA A 292 7.48 1.65 32.18
C ALA A 292 7.87 3.11 32.47
N LYS A 293 8.18 3.85 31.41
CA LYS A 293 8.55 5.27 31.47
C LYS A 293 7.51 6.17 30.81
N ASP A 294 6.81 5.64 29.81
CA ASP A 294 5.74 6.35 29.12
C ASP A 294 4.45 6.31 29.93
N GLN A 295 3.72 7.42 29.94
CA GLN A 295 2.50 7.56 30.72
C GLN A 295 1.38 6.64 30.23
N MET A 296 1.27 6.42 28.91
CA MET A 296 0.26 5.54 28.33
C MET A 296 0.53 4.08 28.69
N ASP A 297 1.80 3.65 28.70
CA ASP A 297 2.17 2.30 29.12
C ASP A 297 1.82 2.07 30.60
N ILE A 298 2.11 3.06 31.46
CA ILE A 298 1.78 3.02 32.90
C ILE A 298 0.26 2.92 33.10
N GLU A 299 -0.52 3.70 32.37
CA GLU A 299 -1.99 3.68 32.43
C GLU A 299 -2.54 2.33 31.96
N ALA A 300 -2.08 1.81 30.83
CA ALA A 300 -2.48 0.51 30.30
C ALA A 300 -2.24 -0.64 31.31
N ILE A 301 -1.13 -0.58 32.05
CA ILE A 301 -0.81 -1.56 33.09
C ILE A 301 -1.72 -1.39 34.32
N LYS A 302 -1.96 -0.15 34.75
CA LYS A 302 -2.83 0.14 35.90
C LYS A 302 -4.25 -0.31 35.68
N GLU A 303 -4.81 -0.06 34.49
CA GLU A 303 -6.15 -0.53 34.11
C GLU A 303 -6.25 -2.07 34.26
N ARG A 304 -5.28 -2.82 33.74
CA ARG A 304 -5.25 -4.29 33.88
C ARG A 304 -5.15 -4.76 35.33
N LEU A 305 -4.36 -4.05 36.16
CA LEU A 305 -4.25 -4.33 37.59
C LEU A 305 -5.53 -3.98 38.37
N GLU A 306 -6.30 -2.99 37.92
CA GLU A 306 -7.61 -2.65 38.47
C GLU A 306 -8.65 -3.70 38.08
N ASP A 307 -8.72 -4.06 36.80
CA ASP A 307 -9.63 -5.10 36.29
C ASP A 307 -9.41 -6.45 36.98
N LEU A 308 -8.14 -6.81 37.26
CA LEU A 308 -7.80 -8.01 38.04
C LEU A 308 -8.42 -8.00 39.44
N LYS A 309 -8.48 -6.83 40.10
CA LYS A 309 -9.07 -6.71 41.44
C LYS A 309 -10.58 -6.77 41.42
N GLU A 310 -11.21 -6.28 40.35
CA GLU A 310 -12.67 -6.32 40.19
C GLU A 310 -13.18 -7.71 39.77
N GLY A 311 -12.33 -8.49 39.08
CA GLY A 311 -12.65 -9.85 38.62
C GLY A 311 -12.31 -11.00 39.59
N LEU A 312 -11.73 -10.71 40.76
CA LEU A 312 -11.35 -11.66 41.82
C LEU A 312 -12.43 -11.75 42.92
#